data_AF-A0AB33FEP1-F1
#
_entry.id   AF-A0AB33FEP1-F1
#
_cell.length_a   1.000
_cell.length_b   1.000
_cell.length_c   1.000
_cell.angle_alpha   90.00
_cell.angle_beta   90.00
_cell.angle_gamma   90.00
#
_symmetry.space_group_name_H-M   'P 1'
#
loop_
_entity.id
_entity.type
_entity.pdbx_description
1 polymer ?
#
loop_
_entity_poly.entity_id
_entity_poly.type
_entity_poly.pdbx_seq_one_letter_code
_entity_poly.pdbx_strand_id
1 'polypeptide(L)'
;MTHPFHSAYRALPDGGGVLNVGQTEIVINLPNLAVFVAAIGDVEAQRVHDDPQAPQHTHAVRPEVIEGSNWSRVTYVAERNTYAVTFLGVSWEASAPVAIAAAAEAKAYLETNQ
;
A
#
# COMPACT_ATOMS: atom_id res chain seq x y z
N MET A 1 0.00 -8.88 20.79
CA MET A 1 -1.21 -9.07 19.97
C MET A 1 -0.76 -9.52 18.60
N THR A 2 -0.92 -10.80 18.30
CA THR A 2 -0.61 -11.40 16.99
C THR A 2 -1.76 -11.10 16.03
N HIS A 3 -1.47 -10.48 14.90
CA HIS A 3 -2.45 -10.16 13.86
C HIS A 3 -3.06 -11.47 13.29
N PRO A 4 -4.39 -11.54 13.03
CA PRO A 4 -5.04 -12.77 12.56
C PRO A 4 -4.97 -12.99 11.04
N PHE A 5 -4.42 -12.06 10.25
CA PHE A 5 -4.37 -12.23 8.80
C PHE A 5 -3.08 -12.95 8.40
N HIS A 6 -3.20 -14.22 7.97
CA HIS A 6 -2.09 -15.02 7.44
C HIS A 6 -1.61 -14.56 6.05
N SER A 7 -2.32 -13.61 5.42
CA SER A 7 -2.07 -13.13 4.06
C SER A 7 -2.63 -11.72 3.92
N ALA A 8 -1.80 -10.78 3.48
CA ALA A 8 -2.19 -9.42 3.16
C ALA A 8 -3.13 -9.34 1.95
N TYR A 9 -3.05 -10.26 0.99
CA TYR A 9 -3.97 -10.29 -0.14
C TYR A 9 -4.60 -11.68 -0.35
N ARG A 10 -5.93 -11.73 -0.30
CA ARG A 10 -6.71 -12.94 -0.59
C ARG A 10 -7.55 -12.72 -1.85
N ALA A 11 -7.23 -13.46 -2.92
CA ALA A 11 -8.04 -13.44 -4.13
C ALA A 11 -9.46 -13.97 -3.89
N LEU A 12 -10.43 -13.39 -4.60
CA LEU A 12 -11.82 -13.82 -4.64
C LEU A 12 -12.16 -14.39 -6.04
N PRO A 13 -13.21 -15.23 -6.17
CA PRO A 13 -13.54 -15.90 -7.43
C PRO A 13 -13.96 -14.97 -8.58
N ASP A 14 -14.31 -13.71 -8.30
CA ASP A 14 -14.92 -12.74 -9.20
C ASP A 14 -13.93 -11.78 -9.88
N GLY A 15 -12.61 -12.02 -9.75
CA GLY A 15 -11.59 -11.22 -10.42
C GLY A 15 -11.09 -10.02 -9.61
N GLY A 16 -11.31 -10.04 -8.29
CA GLY A 16 -10.70 -9.13 -7.34
C GLY A 16 -10.21 -9.88 -6.10
N GLY A 17 -10.14 -9.18 -4.98
CA GLY A 17 -9.73 -9.77 -3.73
C GLY A 17 -9.97 -8.88 -2.53
N VAL A 18 -9.50 -9.37 -1.41
CA VAL A 18 -9.48 -8.67 -0.15
C VAL A 18 -8.04 -8.30 0.15
N LEU A 19 -7.76 -7.00 0.29
CA LEU A 19 -6.47 -6.46 0.70
C LEU A 19 -6.56 -6.02 2.17
N ASN A 20 -5.67 -6.57 2.99
CA ASN A 20 -5.48 -6.25 4.39
C ASN A 20 -4.25 -5.36 4.54
N VAL A 21 -4.45 -4.13 5.02
CA VAL A 21 -3.36 -3.19 5.32
C VAL A 21 -3.53 -2.67 6.74
N GLY A 22 -2.73 -3.19 7.67
CA GLY A 22 -2.88 -2.87 9.10
C GLY A 22 -4.10 -3.54 9.71
N GLN A 23 -5.02 -2.73 10.23
CA GLN A 23 -6.28 -3.20 10.82
C GLN A 23 -7.47 -3.06 9.85
N THR A 24 -7.22 -2.56 8.64
CA THR A 24 -8.26 -2.30 7.65
C THR A 24 -8.27 -3.38 6.59
N GLU A 25 -9.46 -3.91 6.32
CA GLU A 25 -9.74 -4.84 5.23
C GLU A 25 -10.55 -4.10 4.15
N ILE A 26 -10.11 -4.18 2.89
CA ILE A 26 -10.83 -3.59 1.75
C ILE A 26 -11.06 -4.61 0.63
N VAL A 27 -12.21 -4.53 -0.02
CA VAL A 27 -12.46 -5.22 -1.29
C VAL A 27 -11.86 -4.39 -2.41
N ILE A 28 -10.99 -5.00 -3.22
CA ILE A 28 -10.21 -4.32 -4.24
C ILE A 28 -10.17 -5.14 -5.53
N ASN A 29 -10.24 -4.47 -6.68
CA ASN A 29 -10.05 -5.11 -7.99
C ASN A 29 -8.56 -5.11 -8.39
N LEU A 30 -8.19 -5.96 -9.36
CA LEU A 30 -6.79 -6.11 -9.78
C LEU A 30 -6.13 -4.80 -10.25
N PRO A 31 -6.78 -3.90 -11.03
CA PRO A 31 -6.18 -2.62 -11.40
C PRO A 31 -5.82 -1.75 -10.19
N ASN A 32 -6.71 -1.64 -9.19
CA ASN A 32 -6.42 -0.87 -7.98
C ASN A 32 -5.39 -1.54 -7.07
N LEU A 33 -5.31 -2.89 -7.08
CA LEU A 33 -4.26 -3.63 -6.40
C LEU A 33 -2.89 -3.34 -7.01
N ALA A 34 -2.79 -3.31 -8.34
CA ALA A 34 -1.56 -2.95 -9.04
C ALA A 34 -1.12 -1.51 -8.74
N VAL A 35 -2.06 -0.57 -8.70
CA VAL A 35 -1.78 0.82 -8.31
C VAL A 35 -1.29 0.92 -6.87
N PHE A 36 -1.87 0.15 -5.94
CA PHE A 36 -1.37 0.11 -4.55
C PHE A 36 0.10 -0.33 -4.48
N VAL A 37 0.47 -1.39 -5.20
CA VAL A 37 1.85 -1.88 -5.28
C VAL A 37 2.77 -0.80 -5.87
N ALA A 38 2.36 -0.17 -6.97
CA ALA A 38 3.14 0.89 -7.61
C ALA A 38 3.32 2.11 -6.70
N ALA A 39 2.26 2.52 -5.99
CA ALA A 39 2.28 3.66 -5.08
C ALA A 39 3.21 3.45 -3.89
N ILE A 40 3.17 2.27 -3.25
CA ILE A 40 4.09 1.95 -2.16
C ILE A 40 5.53 1.89 -2.68
N GLY A 41 5.76 1.25 -3.84
CA GLY A 41 7.08 1.20 -4.46
C GLY A 41 7.65 2.57 -4.83
N ASP A 42 6.81 3.48 -5.32
CA ASP A 42 7.18 4.87 -5.61
C ASP A 42 7.61 5.62 -4.35
N VAL A 43 6.81 5.55 -3.28
CA VAL A 43 7.11 6.21 -2.02
C VAL A 43 8.39 5.64 -1.38
N GLU A 44 8.60 4.33 -1.42
CA GLU A 44 9.82 3.71 -0.90
C GLU A 44 11.05 4.07 -1.74
N ALA A 45 10.93 4.18 -3.06
CA ALA A 45 12.02 4.64 -3.92
C ALA A 45 12.44 6.08 -3.58
N GLN A 46 11.48 6.97 -3.32
CA GLN A 46 11.75 8.33 -2.83
C GLN A 46 12.46 8.30 -1.47
N ARG A 47 11.98 7.48 -0.52
CA ARG A 47 12.57 7.37 0.83
C ARG A 47 14.00 6.83 0.84
N VAL A 48 14.34 5.91 -0.06
CA VAL A 48 15.70 5.37 -0.16
C VAL A 48 16.64 6.38 -0.82
N HIS A 49 16.12 7.22 -1.72
CA HIS A 49 16.89 8.27 -2.39
C HIS A 49 17.24 9.43 -1.45
N ASP A 50 16.30 9.85 -0.61
CA ASP A 50 16.49 10.92 0.36
C ASP A 50 17.21 10.39 1.61
N ASP A 51 18.55 10.35 1.52
CA ASP A 51 19.56 10.03 2.57
C ASP A 51 19.07 9.19 3.78
N PRO A 52 19.47 7.90 3.91
CA PRO A 52 19.06 7.03 5.02
C PRO A 52 19.45 7.53 6.42
N GLN A 53 20.26 8.58 6.54
CA GLN A 53 20.60 9.24 7.81
C GLN A 53 19.58 10.30 8.27
N ALA A 54 18.63 10.71 7.40
CA ALA A 54 17.62 11.73 7.70
C ALA A 54 16.18 11.19 7.48
N PRO A 55 15.70 10.22 8.28
CA PRO A 55 14.40 9.57 8.10
C PRO A 55 13.20 10.46 8.46
N GLN A 56 13.32 11.79 8.41
CA GLN A 56 12.33 12.74 8.90
C GLN A 56 11.35 13.23 7.84
N HIS A 57 11.56 12.90 6.57
CA HIS A 57 10.75 13.45 5.50
C HIS A 57 9.48 12.62 5.25
N THR A 58 8.36 13.33 5.13
CA THR A 58 7.09 12.77 4.68
C THR A 58 7.11 12.69 3.16
N HIS A 59 6.79 11.53 2.61
CA HIS A 59 6.79 11.29 1.16
C HIS A 59 5.40 10.91 0.70
N ALA A 60 4.85 11.70 -0.21
CA ALA A 60 3.62 11.37 -0.89
C ALA A 60 3.92 10.62 -2.19
N VAL A 61 3.07 9.67 -2.54
CA VAL A 61 3.08 9.09 -3.88
C VAL A 61 2.94 10.21 -4.90
N ARG A 62 3.69 10.12 -5.99
CA ARG A 62 3.52 11.06 -7.10
C ARG A 62 2.09 10.96 -7.69
N PRO A 63 1.40 12.08 -7.96
CA PRO A 63 0.00 12.06 -8.39
C PRO A 63 -0.27 11.17 -9.61
N GLU A 64 0.65 11.15 -10.58
CA GLU A 64 0.54 10.36 -11.81
C GLU A 64 0.50 8.84 -11.58
N VAL A 65 0.99 8.34 -10.43
CA VAL A 65 1.01 6.91 -10.12
C VAL A 65 -0.38 6.40 -9.71
N ILE A 66 -1.19 7.25 -9.08
CA ILE A 66 -2.53 6.90 -8.60
C ILE A 66 -3.65 7.49 -9.47
N GLU A 67 -3.29 8.22 -10.53
CA GLU A 67 -4.24 8.81 -11.46
C GLU A 67 -5.14 7.75 -12.10
N GLY A 68 -6.45 8.04 -12.17
CA GLY A 68 -7.45 7.11 -12.72
C GLY A 68 -7.78 5.91 -11.81
N SER A 69 -7.19 5.83 -10.62
CA SER A 69 -7.50 4.80 -9.61
C SER A 69 -8.49 5.32 -8.56
N ASN A 70 -8.93 4.42 -7.68
CA ASN A 70 -9.75 4.75 -6.51
C ASN A 70 -8.91 5.17 -5.29
N TRP A 71 -7.58 5.16 -5.41
CA TRP A 71 -6.69 5.70 -4.39
C TRP A 71 -6.60 7.21 -4.53
N SER A 72 -6.82 7.92 -3.42
CA SER A 72 -6.72 9.39 -3.37
C SER A 72 -5.58 9.86 -2.49
N ARG A 73 -4.99 8.97 -1.68
CA ARG A 73 -3.83 9.26 -0.86
C ARG A 73 -3.03 7.99 -0.61
N VAL A 74 -1.71 8.07 -0.81
CA VAL A 74 -0.72 7.13 -0.28
C VAL A 74 0.47 7.97 0.15
N THR A 75 0.71 8.07 1.45
CA THR A 75 1.74 8.97 2.00
C THR A 75 2.46 8.29 3.14
N TYR A 76 3.78 8.15 3.05
CA TYR A 76 4.60 7.80 4.20
C TYR A 76 4.77 9.00 5.11
N VAL A 77 4.44 8.84 6.39
CA VAL A 77 4.58 9.84 7.45
C VAL A 77 5.74 9.44 8.36
N ALA A 78 6.88 10.10 8.18
CA ALA A 78 8.13 9.82 8.90
C ALA A 78 7.99 9.83 10.42
N GLU A 79 7.37 10.87 10.97
CA GLU A 79 7.23 11.07 12.43
C GLU A 79 6.56 9.86 13.12
N ARG A 80 5.59 9.23 12.45
CA ARG A 80 4.84 8.10 12.98
C ARG A 80 5.34 6.75 12.47
N ASN A 81 6.23 6.77 11.46
CA ASN A 81 6.61 5.59 10.69
C ASN A 81 5.40 4.81 10.16
N THR A 82 4.41 5.53 9.63
CA THR A 82 3.15 4.97 9.09
C THR A 82 2.94 5.36 7.64
N TYR A 83 2.08 4.63 6.95
CA TYR A 83 1.44 5.07 5.73
C TYR A 83 0.04 5.57 6.04
N ALA A 84 -0.23 6.83 5.70
CA ALA A 84 -1.58 7.36 5.60
C ALA A 84 -2.10 7.08 4.19
N VAL A 85 -3.18 6.30 4.10
CA VAL A 85 -3.77 5.87 2.84
C VAL A 85 -5.24 6.23 2.76
N THR A 86 -5.76 6.42 1.55
CA THR A 86 -7.19 6.65 1.31
C THR A 86 -7.64 5.98 0.03
N PHE A 87 -8.65 5.10 0.16
CA PHE A 87 -9.23 4.33 -0.93
C PHE A 87 -10.76 4.48 -0.89
N LEU A 88 -11.38 4.84 -2.01
CA LEU A 88 -12.84 5.07 -2.08
C LEU A 88 -13.39 6.00 -0.97
N GLY A 89 -12.59 7.01 -0.59
CA GLY A 89 -12.96 7.98 0.47
C GLY A 89 -12.76 7.48 1.91
N VAL A 90 -12.36 6.23 2.13
CA VAL A 90 -12.03 5.71 3.46
C VAL A 90 -10.55 5.91 3.73
N SER A 91 -10.22 6.61 4.81
CA SER A 91 -8.84 6.89 5.23
C SER A 91 -8.45 6.06 6.45
N TRP A 92 -7.23 5.53 6.45
CA TRP A 92 -6.65 4.87 7.62
C TRP A 92 -5.13 5.00 7.62
N GLU A 93 -4.52 4.64 8.74
CA GLU A 93 -3.07 4.51 8.86
C GLU A 93 -2.68 3.06 9.12
N ALA A 94 -1.54 2.66 8.54
CA ALA A 94 -0.89 1.39 8.84
C ALA A 94 0.59 1.64 9.11
N SER A 95 1.23 0.81 9.95
CA SER A 95 2.69 0.92 10.14
C SER A 95 3.41 0.65 8.82
N ALA A 96 4.54 1.32 8.61
CA ALA A 96 5.30 1.16 7.37
C ALA A 96 5.71 -0.29 7.07
N PRO A 97 6.23 -1.08 8.03
CA PRO A 97 6.54 -2.48 7.78
C PRO A 97 5.34 -3.30 7.31
N VAL A 98 4.14 -3.01 7.82
CA VAL A 98 2.92 -3.72 7.44
C VAL A 98 2.46 -3.32 6.04
N ALA A 99 2.47 -2.03 5.71
CA ALA A 99 2.10 -1.56 4.37
C ALA A 99 3.07 -2.08 3.28
N ILE A 100 4.38 -2.07 3.58
CA ILE A 100 5.42 -2.59 2.67
C ILE A 100 5.26 -4.10 2.49
N ALA A 101 5.05 -4.87 3.57
CA ALA A 101 4.82 -6.31 3.47
C ALA A 101 3.54 -6.62 2.67
N ALA A 102 2.46 -5.85 2.88
CA ALA A 102 1.23 -6.01 2.12
C ALA A 102 1.42 -5.75 0.62
N ALA A 103 2.18 -4.70 0.26
CA ALA A 103 2.51 -4.41 -1.13
C ALA A 103 3.40 -5.50 -1.75
N ALA A 104 4.37 -6.02 -1.01
CA ALA A 104 5.24 -7.11 -1.48
C ALA A 104 4.44 -8.40 -1.76
N GLU A 105 3.51 -8.75 -0.88
CA GLU A 105 2.65 -9.92 -1.08
C GLU A 105 1.69 -9.73 -2.26
N ALA A 106 1.03 -8.57 -2.36
CA ALA A 106 0.17 -8.23 -3.48
C ALA A 106 0.94 -8.25 -4.82
N LYS A 107 2.19 -7.77 -4.82
CA LYS A 107 3.09 -7.84 -5.98
C LYS A 107 3.34 -9.28 -6.40
N ALA A 108 3.73 -10.15 -5.46
CA ALA A 108 3.99 -11.56 -5.74
C ALA A 108 2.76 -12.26 -6.33
N TYR A 109 1.55 -11.94 -5.84
CA TYR A 109 0.31 -12.44 -6.41
C TYR A 109 0.12 -11.97 -7.86
N LEU A 110 0.28 -10.67 -8.13
CA LEU A 110 0.12 -10.10 -9.48
C LEU A 110 1.13 -10.70 -10.47
N GLU A 111 2.36 -10.94 -10.06
CA GLU A 111 3.40 -11.54 -10.91
C GLU A 111 3.15 -13.02 -11.21
N THR A 112 2.49 -13.75 -10.30
CA THR A 112 2.21 -15.18 -10.45
C THR A 112 0.96 -15.47 -11.30
N ASN A 113 0.05 -14.50 -11.40
CA ASN A 113 -1.27 -14.66 -12.03
C ASN A 113 -1.47 -13.78 -13.27
N GLN A 114 -0.39 -13.23 -13.83
CA GLN A 114 -0.32 -12.57 -15.14
C GLN A 114 0.23 -13.54 -16.20
#